data_AF-A0A2N2Z1T2-F1
#
_entry.id   AF-A0A2N2Z1T2-F1
#
_cell.length_a   1.000
_cell.length_b   1.000
_cell.length_c   1.000
_cell.angle_alpha   90.00
_cell.angle_beta   90.00
_cell.angle_gamma   90.00
#
_symmetry.space_group_name_H-M   'P 1'
#
loop_
_entity.id
_entity.type
_entity.pdbx_description
1 polymer ?
#
loop_
_entity_poly.entity_id
_entity_poly.type
_entity_poly.pdbx_seq_one_letter_code
_entity_poly.pdbx_strand_id
1 'polypeptide(L)'
;MRLEPYRTLPHAALATQILKEEDPQIVLFGATSVGRDLAPRLASQLNCGLTADCTILDIGDHFVKKEKKEYKDLLYAIRPAFGGSIMANIVNWDMHPQMATVREGVMKKEIFDENYSTEIVEVDVNSILKVEDFVVKIIERHIKKSGVNLKDAPIIVSGGYGVGSKENFQYLIELAKLLGGEVGGSRAAVDAGYIDHDRQIGQTGTTVRPKLYIAAGISGAIQHRAGMQEASMIISINNDPDAPINKIADYVIHGDVGVVVPKMIKYYKENAK
;
A
#
# COMPACT_ATOMS: atom_id res chain seq x y z
N MET A 1 3.56 16.60 23.54
CA MET A 1 2.95 16.02 22.31
C MET A 1 1.98 17.02 21.65
N ARG A 2 2.45 18.14 21.05
CA ARG A 2 1.57 19.06 20.28
C ARG A 2 1.29 18.56 18.86
N LEU A 3 2.10 17.63 18.35
CA LEU A 3 2.01 17.10 16.99
C LEU A 3 1.21 15.80 16.89
N GLU A 4 0.81 15.20 18.01
CA GLU A 4 -0.06 14.04 18.01
C GLU A 4 -1.45 14.44 18.52
N PRO A 5 -2.55 14.05 17.85
CA PRO A 5 -2.64 13.32 16.57
C PRO A 5 -2.28 14.14 15.32
N TYR A 6 -2.02 13.44 14.19
CA TYR A 6 -1.70 14.05 12.90
C TYR A 6 -2.73 15.12 12.50
N ARG A 7 -2.22 16.25 12.04
CA ARG A 7 -2.99 17.38 11.50
C ARG A 7 -2.19 18.02 10.37
N THR A 8 -2.82 18.22 9.23
CA THR A 8 -2.13 18.64 7.99
C THR A 8 -1.32 19.92 8.16
N LEU A 9 -1.95 20.99 8.68
CA LEU A 9 -1.32 22.31 8.78
C LEU A 9 -0.08 22.38 9.67
N PRO A 10 -0.08 21.92 10.94
CA PRO A 10 1.11 22.00 11.78
C PRO A 10 2.25 21.12 11.25
N HIS A 11 1.95 19.96 10.66
CA HIS A 11 2.98 19.11 10.06
C HIS A 11 3.56 19.74 8.79
N ALA A 12 2.72 20.35 7.96
CA ALA A 12 3.15 21.04 6.74
C ALA A 12 4.01 22.27 7.07
N ALA A 13 3.61 23.09 8.05
CA ALA A 13 4.38 24.25 8.48
C ALA A 13 5.78 23.86 8.99
N LEU A 14 5.84 22.86 9.87
CA LEU A 14 7.10 22.35 10.42
C LEU A 14 8.00 21.77 9.32
N ALA A 15 7.47 20.87 8.49
CA ALA A 15 8.24 20.25 7.42
C ALA A 15 8.69 21.27 6.37
N THR A 16 7.88 22.28 6.05
CA THR A 16 8.28 23.36 5.12
C THR A 16 9.49 24.13 5.64
N GLN A 17 9.52 24.45 6.94
CA GLN A 17 10.65 25.17 7.53
C GLN A 17 11.93 24.34 7.45
N ILE A 18 11.85 23.08 7.88
CA ILE A 18 13.00 22.15 7.84
C ILE A 18 13.51 21.97 6.41
N LEU A 19 12.62 21.75 5.45
CA LEU A 19 13.00 21.57 4.04
C LEU A 19 13.63 22.82 3.42
N LYS A 20 13.32 24.03 3.92
CA LYS A 20 13.96 25.27 3.50
C LYS A 20 15.32 25.49 4.13
N GLU A 21 15.52 25.01 5.35
CA GLU A 21 16.80 25.14 6.08
C GLU A 21 17.82 24.12 5.59
N GLU A 22 17.40 22.87 5.37
CA GLU A 22 18.27 21.77 4.94
C GLU A 22 18.49 21.69 3.42
N ASP A 23 17.63 22.36 2.63
CA ASP A 23 17.65 22.38 1.15
C ASP A 23 17.96 21.01 0.49
N PRO A 24 17.18 19.94 0.79
CA PRO A 24 17.49 18.61 0.30
C PRO A 24 17.22 18.46 -1.19
N GLN A 25 18.00 17.61 -1.87
CA GLN A 25 17.77 17.30 -3.29
C GLN A 25 16.50 16.46 -3.52
N ILE A 26 16.23 15.50 -2.65
CA ILE A 26 15.16 14.52 -2.77
C ILE A 26 14.40 14.38 -1.45
N VAL A 27 13.07 14.34 -1.50
CA VAL A 27 12.22 14.09 -0.34
C VAL A 27 11.23 12.97 -0.64
N LEU A 28 11.26 11.92 0.18
CA LEU A 28 10.41 10.74 0.03
C LEU A 28 9.37 10.66 1.13
N PHE A 29 8.13 10.34 0.76
CA PHE A 29 7.04 10.07 1.70
C PHE A 29 6.49 8.67 1.46
N GLY A 30 6.05 7.98 2.51
CA GLY A 30 5.20 6.80 2.32
C GLY A 30 3.85 7.22 1.73
N ALA A 31 3.34 6.51 0.73
CA ALA A 31 2.04 6.77 0.10
C ALA A 31 0.86 6.28 0.98
N THR A 32 0.95 6.58 2.28
CA THR A 32 -0.06 6.30 3.32
C THR A 32 -1.17 7.35 3.27
N SER A 33 -2.22 7.20 4.08
CA SER A 33 -3.24 8.26 4.23
C SER A 33 -2.63 9.60 4.68
N VAL A 34 -1.63 9.55 5.56
CA VAL A 34 -0.90 10.73 6.04
C VAL A 34 0.01 11.30 4.96
N GLY A 35 0.82 10.46 4.31
CA GLY A 35 1.77 10.97 3.31
C GLY A 35 1.10 11.47 2.04
N ARG A 36 -0.02 10.86 1.61
CA ARG A 36 -0.84 11.35 0.48
C ARG A 36 -1.58 12.65 0.79
N ASP A 37 -1.73 13.01 2.07
CA ASP A 37 -2.28 14.29 2.50
C ASP A 37 -1.18 15.36 2.67
N LEU A 38 -0.06 15.01 3.31
CA LEU A 38 1.04 15.94 3.62
C LEU A 38 1.87 16.32 2.38
N ALA A 39 2.27 15.35 1.56
CA ALA A 39 3.18 15.58 0.44
C ALA A 39 2.66 16.60 -0.60
N PRO A 40 1.40 16.54 -1.09
CA PRO A 40 0.91 17.54 -2.05
C PRO A 40 0.80 18.94 -1.44
N ARG A 41 0.56 19.03 -0.13
CA ARG A 41 0.53 20.32 0.57
C ARG A 41 1.91 20.97 0.58
N LEU A 42 2.93 20.19 0.91
CA LEU A 42 4.33 20.64 0.91
C LEU A 42 4.81 21.01 -0.50
N ALA A 43 4.54 20.17 -1.50
CA ALA A 43 4.90 20.45 -2.88
C ALA A 43 4.32 21.78 -3.39
N SER A 44 3.07 22.07 -3.04
CA SER A 44 2.44 23.36 -3.35
C SER A 44 3.04 24.55 -2.60
N GLN A 45 3.51 24.36 -1.36
CA GLN A 45 4.13 25.44 -0.57
C GLN A 45 5.58 25.74 -1.00
N LEU A 46 6.30 24.72 -1.44
CA LEU A 46 7.68 24.82 -1.93
C LEU A 46 7.74 25.11 -3.43
N ASN A 47 6.61 25.05 -4.13
CA ASN A 47 6.50 25.22 -5.58
C ASN A 47 7.40 24.23 -6.36
N CYS A 48 7.32 22.95 -6.00
CA CYS A 48 8.08 21.88 -6.64
C CYS A 48 7.19 20.71 -7.10
N GLY A 49 7.76 19.82 -7.93
CA GLY A 49 7.07 18.66 -8.47
C GLY A 49 6.94 17.51 -7.47
N LEU A 50 5.77 16.85 -7.48
CA LEU A 50 5.47 15.66 -6.69
C LEU A 50 5.01 14.50 -7.57
N THR A 51 5.72 13.37 -7.51
CA THR A 51 5.28 12.13 -8.14
C THR A 51 4.60 11.22 -7.12
N ALA A 52 3.31 10.94 -7.30
CA ALA A 52 2.55 10.13 -6.35
C ALA A 52 2.61 8.62 -6.62
N ASP A 53 2.53 7.81 -5.55
CA ASP A 53 2.37 6.35 -5.58
C ASP A 53 3.39 5.60 -6.48
N CYS A 54 4.66 5.98 -6.34
CA CYS A 54 5.78 5.39 -7.06
C CYS A 54 6.02 3.95 -6.62
N THR A 55 6.33 3.09 -7.59
CA THR A 55 6.66 1.69 -7.36
C THR A 55 8.15 1.40 -7.52
N ILE A 56 8.82 2.17 -8.37
CA ILE A 56 10.26 2.05 -8.63
C ILE A 56 10.84 3.46 -8.55
N LEU A 57 12.00 3.57 -7.90
CA LEU A 57 12.80 4.78 -7.84
C LEU A 57 14.19 4.44 -8.39
N ASP A 58 14.71 5.30 -9.23
CA ASP A 58 16.05 5.18 -9.79
C ASP A 58 16.73 6.54 -9.83
N ILE A 59 18.06 6.57 -9.91
CA ILE A 59 18.86 7.80 -10.03
C ILE A 59 19.58 7.77 -11.36
N GLY A 60 19.51 8.87 -12.11
CA GLY A 60 20.24 8.97 -13.37
C GLY A 60 20.27 10.35 -13.99
N ASP A 61 20.90 10.43 -15.16
CA ASP A 61 21.07 11.67 -15.91
C ASP A 61 19.89 11.90 -16.86
N HIS A 62 19.47 13.16 -17.05
CA HIS A 62 18.40 13.55 -17.96
C HIS A 62 18.85 14.68 -18.90
N PHE A 63 18.78 14.43 -20.21
CA PHE A 63 19.06 15.44 -21.23
C PHE A 63 17.79 16.17 -21.66
N VAL A 64 17.70 17.46 -21.32
CA VAL A 64 16.56 18.31 -21.71
C VAL A 64 16.82 18.90 -23.09
N LYS A 65 16.18 18.32 -24.11
CA LYS A 65 16.31 18.75 -25.52
C LYS A 65 16.02 20.25 -25.74
N LYS A 66 15.10 20.82 -24.95
CA LYS A 66 14.71 22.24 -25.05
C LYS A 66 15.85 23.18 -24.68
N GLU A 67 16.62 22.83 -23.66
CA GLU A 67 17.71 23.66 -23.12
C GLU A 67 19.08 23.21 -23.61
N LYS A 68 19.16 22.05 -24.28
CA LYS A 68 20.40 21.38 -24.68
C LYS A 68 21.36 21.19 -23.50
N LYS A 69 20.80 20.98 -22.32
CA LYS A 69 21.52 20.81 -21.06
C LYS A 69 21.25 19.44 -20.48
N GLU A 70 22.30 18.83 -19.96
CA GLU A 70 22.24 17.57 -19.22
C GLU A 70 22.19 17.88 -17.73
N TYR A 71 21.21 17.30 -17.05
CA TYR A 71 21.07 17.33 -15.61
C TYR A 71 21.46 15.96 -15.07
N LYS A 72 22.25 15.93 -14.00
CA LYS A 72 22.77 14.69 -13.43
C LYS A 72 22.12 14.38 -12.09
N ASP A 73 22.18 13.10 -11.71
CA ASP A 73 21.72 12.61 -10.40
C ASP A 73 20.26 12.98 -10.07
N LEU A 74 19.38 12.90 -11.07
CA LEU A 74 17.96 13.17 -10.92
C LEU A 74 17.19 11.92 -10.50
N LEU A 75 16.12 12.14 -9.73
CA LEU A 75 15.20 11.10 -9.32
C LEU A 75 14.27 10.73 -10.48
N TYR A 76 14.42 9.52 -10.98
CA TYR A 76 13.48 8.87 -11.86
C TYR A 76 12.39 8.20 -11.02
N ALA A 77 11.25 8.88 -10.92
CA ALA A 77 10.10 8.40 -10.17
C ALA A 77 9.15 7.64 -11.11
N ILE A 78 9.21 6.31 -11.04
CA ILE A 78 8.43 5.42 -11.91
C ILE A 78 7.17 4.99 -11.18
N ARG A 79 6.03 5.27 -11.79
CA ARG A 79 4.72 4.92 -11.22
C ARG A 79 3.79 4.27 -12.24
N PRO A 80 2.91 3.36 -11.80
CA PRO A 80 1.77 2.95 -12.59
C PRO A 80 0.73 4.09 -12.66
N ALA A 81 0.21 4.31 -13.87
CA ALA A 81 -0.91 5.16 -14.18
C ALA A 81 -2.04 4.33 -14.83
N PHE A 82 -3.23 4.92 -14.96
CA PHE A 82 -4.39 4.27 -15.62
C PHE A 82 -4.70 2.86 -15.09
N GLY A 83 -4.81 2.73 -13.76
CA GLY A 83 -5.12 1.44 -13.12
C GLY A 83 -4.03 0.38 -13.24
N GLY A 84 -2.79 0.78 -13.55
CA GLY A 84 -1.66 -0.12 -13.73
C GLY A 84 -1.39 -0.52 -15.18
N SER A 85 -2.16 -0.02 -16.14
CA SER A 85 -1.96 -0.34 -17.57
C SER A 85 -0.76 0.36 -18.20
N ILE A 86 -0.34 1.50 -17.65
CA ILE A 86 0.77 2.31 -18.18
C ILE A 86 1.78 2.54 -17.06
N MET A 87 3.07 2.31 -17.36
CA MET A 87 4.17 2.73 -16.50
C MET A 87 4.69 4.08 -16.98
N ALA A 88 4.61 5.09 -16.13
CA ALA A 88 5.09 6.43 -16.40
C ALA A 88 6.42 6.64 -15.67
N ASN A 89 7.44 7.05 -16.41
CA ASN A 89 8.71 7.49 -15.86
C ASN A 89 8.72 9.03 -15.81
N ILE A 90 8.68 9.60 -14.60
CA ILE A 90 8.50 11.03 -14.38
C ILE A 90 9.75 11.58 -13.69
N VAL A 91 10.30 12.65 -14.25
CA VAL A 91 11.47 13.37 -13.74
C VAL A 91 11.11 14.83 -13.57
N ASN A 92 11.56 15.42 -12.47
CA ASN A 92 11.47 16.85 -12.21
C ASN A 92 12.90 17.42 -12.21
N TRP A 93 13.31 18.03 -13.33
CA TRP A 93 14.69 18.47 -13.55
C TRP A 93 14.98 19.92 -13.16
N ASP A 94 13.95 20.76 -13.02
CA ASP A 94 14.09 22.21 -12.83
C ASP A 94 13.55 22.71 -11.49
N MET A 95 12.77 21.92 -10.75
CA MET A 95 12.22 22.32 -9.45
C MET A 95 12.70 21.42 -8.31
N HIS A 96 13.24 22.02 -7.25
CA HIS A 96 13.73 21.32 -6.07
C HIS A 96 12.92 21.71 -4.81
N PRO A 97 12.78 20.80 -3.83
CA PRO A 97 13.24 19.40 -3.84
C PRO A 97 12.44 18.52 -4.81
N GLN A 98 13.06 17.44 -5.28
CA GLN A 98 12.36 16.40 -6.03
C GLN A 98 11.55 15.54 -5.05
N MET A 99 10.22 15.63 -5.10
CA MET A 99 9.35 14.92 -4.15
C MET A 99 8.69 13.70 -4.77
N ALA A 100 8.64 12.60 -4.01
CA ALA A 100 7.88 11.42 -4.38
C ALA A 100 7.14 10.80 -3.20
N THR A 101 5.91 10.33 -3.42
CA THR A 101 5.27 9.38 -2.50
C THR A 101 5.48 7.97 -3.01
N VAL A 102 5.94 7.07 -2.15
CA VAL A 102 6.34 5.70 -2.47
C VAL A 102 5.32 4.72 -1.92
N ARG A 103 4.84 3.81 -2.77
CA ARG A 103 3.83 2.82 -2.40
C ARG A 103 4.35 1.93 -1.26
N GLU A 104 3.53 1.69 -0.24
CA GLU A 104 3.90 0.81 0.86
C GLU A 104 4.22 -0.61 0.35
N GLY A 105 5.33 -1.17 0.82
CA GLY A 105 5.76 -2.55 0.53
C GLY A 105 6.43 -2.79 -0.83
N VAL A 106 6.67 -1.76 -1.64
CA VAL A 106 7.51 -1.90 -2.86
C VAL A 106 8.99 -1.94 -2.53
N MET A 107 9.43 -1.16 -1.55
CA MET A 107 10.82 -1.10 -1.13
C MET A 107 11.12 -2.15 -0.07
N LYS A 108 12.29 -2.79 -0.19
CA LYS A 108 12.80 -3.70 0.83
C LYS A 108 13.37 -2.88 1.99
N LYS A 109 13.08 -3.29 3.22
CA LYS A 109 13.72 -2.73 4.41
C LYS A 109 15.17 -3.20 4.44
N GLU A 110 16.09 -2.29 4.74
CA GLU A 110 17.49 -2.64 4.99
C GLU A 110 17.64 -3.44 6.28
N ILE A 111 18.73 -4.21 6.36
CA ILE A 111 19.06 -4.98 7.57
C ILE A 111 19.53 -4.00 8.65
N PHE A 112 18.93 -4.10 9.83
CA PHE A 112 19.31 -3.28 10.98
C PHE A 112 20.75 -3.58 11.41
N ASP A 113 21.58 -2.54 11.52
CA ASP A 113 22.94 -2.61 12.05
C ASP A 113 23.00 -1.87 13.40
N GLU A 114 23.37 -2.59 14.46
CA GLU A 114 23.51 -2.05 15.81
C GLU A 114 24.63 -0.99 15.92
N ASN A 115 25.58 -0.98 15.00
CA ASN A 115 26.71 -0.05 15.00
C ASN A 115 26.46 1.23 14.19
N TYR A 116 25.27 1.39 13.60
CA TYR A 116 24.96 2.57 12.79
C TYR A 116 24.95 3.84 13.65
N SER A 117 25.80 4.81 13.31
CA SER A 117 25.85 6.12 13.98
C SER A 117 25.10 7.16 13.14
N THR A 118 24.33 8.02 13.79
CA THR A 118 23.60 9.13 13.16
C THR A 118 23.77 10.40 13.97
N GLU A 119 23.68 11.54 13.31
CA GLU A 119 23.51 12.83 13.96
C GLU A 119 22.03 13.05 14.30
N ILE A 120 21.76 13.63 15.47
CA ILE A 120 20.41 14.02 15.90
C ILE A 120 20.38 15.55 15.94
N VAL A 121 19.57 16.14 15.06
CA VAL A 121 19.32 17.59 15.04
C VAL A 121 18.00 17.85 15.75
N GLU A 122 18.06 18.58 16.87
CA GLU A 122 16.87 18.99 17.61
C GLU A 122 16.26 20.25 17.00
N VAL A 123 14.97 20.19 16.67
CA VAL A 123 14.21 21.31 16.09
C VAL A 123 13.24 21.84 17.13
N ASP A 124 13.32 23.14 17.45
CA ASP A 124 12.34 23.79 18.34
C ASP A 124 11.01 24.03 17.64
N VAL A 125 10.09 23.10 17.84
CA VAL A 125 8.73 23.12 17.31
C VAL A 125 7.95 24.38 17.71
N ASN A 126 8.18 24.96 18.90
CA ASN A 126 7.39 26.10 19.38
C ASN A 126 7.79 27.40 18.68
N SER A 127 9.03 27.51 18.21
CA SER A 127 9.52 28.65 17.44
C SER A 127 8.86 28.73 16.05
N ILE A 128 8.48 27.57 15.48
CA ILE A 128 7.98 27.46 14.11
C ILE A 128 6.44 27.51 14.06
N LEU A 129 5.78 26.82 14.99
CA LEU A 129 4.31 26.66 14.93
C LEU A 129 3.56 27.85 15.50
N LYS A 130 2.64 28.38 14.69
CA LYS A 130 1.73 29.46 15.10
C LYS A 130 0.40 28.89 15.58
N VAL A 131 -0.36 29.69 16.33
CA VAL A 131 -1.71 29.31 16.79
C VAL A 131 -2.64 29.06 15.59
N GLU A 132 -2.42 29.79 14.50
CA GLU A 132 -3.15 29.69 13.23
C GLU A 132 -3.00 28.33 12.55
N ASP A 133 -1.92 27.58 12.82
CA ASP A 133 -1.73 26.24 12.25
C ASP A 133 -2.69 25.22 12.88
N PHE A 134 -3.30 25.54 14.02
CA PHE A 134 -4.19 24.63 14.76
C PHE A 134 -5.68 24.88 14.53
N VAL A 135 -6.05 25.46 13.39
CA VAL A 135 -7.47 25.70 13.03
C VAL A 135 -8.28 24.40 12.98
N VAL A 136 -7.68 23.30 12.50
CA VAL A 136 -8.34 21.98 12.48
C VAL A 136 -8.23 21.33 13.86
N LYS A 137 -9.41 21.06 14.45
CA LYS A 137 -9.54 20.38 15.74
C LYS A 137 -10.10 18.98 15.57
N ILE A 138 -9.49 18.02 16.25
CA ILE A 138 -9.99 16.65 16.33
C ILE A 138 -10.87 16.58 17.57
N ILE A 139 -12.17 16.41 17.36
CA ILE A 139 -13.18 16.36 18.42
C ILE A 139 -13.23 14.95 19.02
N GLU A 140 -13.19 13.94 18.15
CA GLU A 140 -13.29 12.53 18.54
C GLU A 140 -12.43 11.66 17.61
N ARG A 141 -11.85 10.59 18.14
CA ARG A 141 -11.06 9.61 17.37
C ARG A 141 -11.47 8.21 17.78
N HIS A 142 -12.16 7.52 16.88
CA HIS A 142 -12.52 6.11 17.05
C HIS A 142 -11.40 5.23 16.51
N ILE A 143 -10.53 4.73 17.40
CA ILE A 143 -9.54 3.72 17.05
C ILE A 143 -10.15 2.36 17.38
N LYS A 144 -10.86 1.77 16.42
CA LYS A 144 -11.15 0.34 16.52
C LYS A 144 -9.83 -0.37 16.29
N LYS A 145 -9.35 -1.19 17.24
CA LYS A 145 -8.28 -2.13 16.94
C LYS A 145 -8.83 -3.02 15.84
N SER A 146 -8.39 -2.82 14.60
CA SER A 146 -8.53 -3.87 13.60
C SER A 146 -7.80 -5.06 14.20
N GLY A 147 -8.53 -6.11 14.57
CA GLY A 147 -7.94 -7.35 15.08
C GLY A 147 -7.16 -8.11 14.00
N VAL A 148 -6.83 -7.43 12.89
CA VAL A 148 -6.43 -8.01 11.62
C VAL A 148 -5.37 -7.12 11.01
N ASN A 149 -4.15 -7.64 10.92
CA ASN A 149 -3.07 -6.98 10.21
C ASN A 149 -2.88 -7.64 8.84
N LEU A 150 -3.73 -7.27 7.88
CA LEU A 150 -3.64 -7.78 6.51
C LEU A 150 -2.36 -7.34 5.79
N LYS A 151 -1.77 -6.20 6.16
CA LYS A 151 -0.58 -5.67 5.48
C LYS A 151 0.66 -6.51 5.77
N ASP A 152 0.82 -6.93 7.02
CA ASP A 152 1.99 -7.70 7.46
C ASP A 152 1.76 -9.22 7.39
N ALA A 153 0.57 -9.66 6.98
CA ALA A 153 0.25 -11.08 6.88
C ALA A 153 1.06 -11.76 5.77
N PRO A 154 1.89 -12.78 6.08
CA PRO A 154 2.68 -13.49 5.07
C PRO A 154 1.83 -14.37 4.15
N ILE A 155 0.66 -14.81 4.64
CA ILE A 155 -0.30 -15.64 3.92
C ILE A 155 -1.68 -15.01 4.08
N ILE A 156 -2.40 -14.86 2.97
CA ILE A 156 -3.76 -14.34 2.96
C ILE A 156 -4.67 -15.30 2.21
N VAL A 157 -5.72 -15.75 2.89
CA VAL A 157 -6.82 -16.50 2.26
C VAL A 157 -7.97 -15.52 2.05
N SER A 158 -8.29 -15.22 0.80
CA SER A 158 -9.28 -14.20 0.46
C SER A 158 -10.52 -14.79 -0.20
N GLY A 159 -11.70 -14.37 0.28
CA GLY A 159 -12.99 -14.78 -0.25
C GLY A 159 -13.69 -13.70 -1.08
N GLY A 160 -14.32 -14.11 -2.17
CA GLY A 160 -15.19 -13.27 -2.99
C GLY A 160 -16.68 -13.56 -2.81
N TYR A 161 -17.50 -12.96 -3.67
CA TYR A 161 -18.93 -13.27 -3.74
C TYR A 161 -19.19 -14.74 -4.09
N GLY A 162 -18.29 -15.36 -4.88
CA GLY A 162 -18.39 -16.77 -5.27
C GLY A 162 -18.24 -17.78 -4.14
N VAL A 163 -17.97 -17.34 -2.90
CA VAL A 163 -18.03 -18.19 -1.70
C VAL A 163 -19.50 -18.56 -1.36
N GLY A 164 -20.45 -17.72 -1.76
CA GLY A 164 -21.89 -17.98 -1.69
C GLY A 164 -22.55 -17.73 -0.34
N SER A 165 -21.86 -17.96 0.79
CA SER A 165 -22.43 -17.73 2.11
C SER A 165 -21.39 -17.42 3.20
N LYS A 166 -21.86 -16.91 4.34
CA LYS A 166 -21.01 -16.64 5.52
C LYS A 166 -20.52 -17.92 6.19
N GLU A 167 -21.30 -19.00 6.10
CA GLU A 167 -20.94 -20.34 6.59
C GLU A 167 -19.79 -20.91 5.78
N ASN A 168 -19.85 -20.83 4.45
CA ASN A 168 -18.74 -21.25 3.58
C ASN A 168 -17.48 -20.40 3.80
N PHE A 169 -17.65 -19.14 4.19
CA PHE A 169 -16.54 -18.26 4.55
C PHE A 169 -15.77 -18.76 5.79
N GLN A 170 -16.40 -19.54 6.68
CA GLN A 170 -15.72 -20.18 7.82
C GLN A 170 -14.63 -21.16 7.37
N TYR A 171 -14.79 -21.83 6.23
CA TYR A 171 -13.74 -22.68 5.68
C TYR A 171 -12.49 -21.86 5.31
N LEU A 172 -12.65 -20.64 4.81
CA LEU A 172 -11.52 -19.76 4.52
C LEU A 172 -10.82 -19.30 5.80
N ILE A 173 -11.58 -19.03 6.86
CA ILE A 173 -11.03 -18.69 8.18
C ILE A 173 -10.24 -19.85 8.76
N GLU A 174 -10.79 -21.07 8.68
CA GLU A 174 -10.11 -22.28 9.14
C GLU A 174 -8.82 -22.54 8.35
N LEU A 175 -8.87 -22.43 7.01
CA LEU A 175 -7.69 -22.59 6.17
C LEU A 175 -6.63 -21.53 6.51
N ALA A 176 -7.02 -20.26 6.66
CA ALA A 176 -6.09 -19.20 7.05
C ALA A 176 -5.41 -19.51 8.39
N LYS A 177 -6.18 -19.96 9.39
CA LYS A 177 -5.66 -20.35 10.71
C LYS A 177 -4.67 -21.51 10.62
N LEU A 178 -4.96 -22.53 9.80
CA LEU A 178 -4.07 -23.67 9.60
C LEU A 178 -2.75 -23.30 8.92
N LEU A 179 -2.78 -22.31 8.03
CA LEU A 179 -1.60 -21.81 7.35
C LEU A 179 -0.84 -20.74 8.16
N GLY A 180 -1.37 -20.30 9.32
CA GLY A 180 -0.79 -19.17 10.07
C GLY A 180 -0.92 -17.83 9.34
N GLY A 181 -1.95 -17.69 8.51
CA GLY A 181 -2.26 -16.49 7.74
C GLY A 181 -3.52 -15.77 8.24
N GLU A 182 -3.90 -14.74 7.50
CA GLU A 182 -5.11 -13.94 7.76
C GLU A 182 -6.17 -14.15 6.68
N VAL A 183 -7.43 -13.88 7.06
CA VAL A 183 -8.55 -13.89 6.10
C VAL A 183 -8.83 -12.48 5.59
N GLY A 184 -8.97 -12.35 4.27
CA GLY A 184 -9.35 -11.11 3.58
C GLY A 184 -10.58 -11.31 2.70
N GLY A 185 -11.08 -10.24 2.07
CA GLY A 185 -12.20 -10.35 1.15
C GLY A 185 -12.24 -9.27 0.08
N SER A 186 -12.93 -9.58 -1.02
CA SER A 186 -13.30 -8.57 -2.01
C SER A 186 -14.39 -7.65 -1.48
N ARG A 187 -14.54 -6.46 -2.08
CA ARG A 187 -15.67 -5.55 -1.78
C ARG A 187 -17.03 -6.24 -1.89
N ALA A 188 -17.22 -7.11 -2.88
CA ALA A 188 -18.48 -7.83 -3.05
C ALA A 188 -18.78 -8.78 -1.87
N ALA A 189 -17.76 -9.32 -1.19
CA ALA A 189 -17.94 -10.13 0.01
C ALA A 189 -18.30 -9.27 1.24
N VAL A 190 -17.79 -8.03 1.30
CA VAL A 190 -18.16 -7.06 2.34
C VAL A 190 -19.61 -6.60 2.13
N ASP A 191 -19.96 -6.22 0.91
CA ASP A 191 -21.31 -5.76 0.55
C ASP A 191 -22.36 -6.88 0.78
N ALA A 192 -21.98 -8.15 0.60
CA ALA A 192 -22.82 -9.31 0.91
C ALA A 192 -22.85 -9.70 2.41
N GLY A 193 -22.10 -9.01 3.27
CA GLY A 193 -22.07 -9.26 4.72
C GLY A 193 -21.29 -10.52 5.15
N TYR A 194 -20.44 -11.07 4.28
CA TYR A 194 -19.63 -12.24 4.62
C TYR A 194 -18.44 -11.89 5.50
N ILE A 195 -17.89 -10.69 5.34
CA ILE A 195 -16.68 -10.23 6.03
C ILE A 195 -16.76 -8.72 6.34
N ASP A 196 -16.08 -8.29 7.40
CA ASP A 196 -16.02 -6.89 7.79
C ASP A 196 -15.22 -6.04 6.78
N HIS A 197 -15.60 -4.76 6.66
CA HIS A 197 -14.92 -3.79 5.79
C HIS A 197 -13.42 -3.64 6.09
N ASP A 198 -13.01 -3.81 7.35
CA ASP A 198 -11.59 -3.75 7.75
C ASP A 198 -10.72 -4.83 7.08
N ARG A 199 -11.36 -5.90 6.58
CA ARG A 199 -10.69 -6.99 5.86
C ARG A 199 -10.79 -6.88 4.34
N GLN A 200 -11.27 -5.74 3.81
CA GLN A 200 -11.40 -5.52 2.38
C GLN A 200 -10.03 -5.35 1.71
N ILE A 201 -9.81 -6.06 0.60
CA ILE A 201 -8.62 -5.98 -0.23
C ILE A 201 -8.98 -5.38 -1.59
N GLY A 202 -8.16 -4.45 -2.07
CA GLY A 202 -8.35 -3.78 -3.36
C GLY A 202 -7.98 -2.30 -3.33
N GLN A 203 -8.23 -1.59 -4.42
CA GLN A 203 -7.90 -0.17 -4.62
C GLN A 203 -8.54 0.74 -3.58
N THR A 204 -9.77 0.45 -3.15
CA THR A 204 -10.50 1.18 -2.10
C THR A 204 -10.36 0.55 -0.72
N GLY A 205 -9.64 -0.57 -0.61
CA GLY A 205 -9.39 -1.29 0.64
C GLY A 205 -7.91 -1.29 0.99
N THR A 206 -7.47 -2.38 1.61
CA THR A 206 -6.06 -2.59 1.96
C THR A 206 -5.32 -3.18 0.75
N THR A 207 -4.18 -2.57 0.40
CA THR A 207 -3.22 -3.19 -0.52
C THR A 207 -2.30 -4.11 0.28
N VAL A 208 -2.14 -5.35 -0.19
CA VAL A 208 -1.41 -6.42 0.49
C VAL A 208 -0.37 -7.05 -0.44
N ARG A 209 0.72 -7.54 0.13
CA ARG A 209 1.83 -8.19 -0.59
C ARG A 209 2.28 -9.46 0.15
N PRO A 210 1.39 -10.44 0.35
CA PRO A 210 1.77 -11.66 1.04
C PRO A 210 2.71 -12.50 0.17
N LYS A 211 3.43 -13.42 0.82
CA LYS A 211 4.16 -14.49 0.13
C LYS A 211 3.21 -15.44 -0.59
N LEU A 212 2.02 -15.68 -0.03
CA LEU A 212 0.97 -16.52 -0.60
C LEU A 212 -0.39 -15.82 -0.51
N TYR A 213 -1.09 -15.72 -1.64
CA TYR A 213 -2.46 -15.25 -1.74
C TYR A 213 -3.36 -16.34 -2.32
N ILE A 214 -4.38 -16.77 -1.58
CA ILE A 214 -5.39 -17.72 -2.06
C ILE A 214 -6.67 -16.96 -2.38
N ALA A 215 -7.01 -16.85 -3.65
CA ALA A 215 -8.21 -16.17 -4.14
C ALA A 215 -9.35 -17.17 -4.36
N ALA A 216 -10.25 -17.30 -3.38
CA ALA A 216 -11.38 -18.23 -3.41
C ALA A 216 -12.69 -17.52 -3.82
N GLY A 217 -13.25 -17.90 -4.97
CA GLY A 217 -14.53 -17.35 -5.46
C GLY A 217 -14.45 -15.86 -5.83
N ILE A 218 -13.28 -15.38 -6.23
CA ILE A 218 -13.02 -13.99 -6.63
C ILE A 218 -12.91 -13.93 -8.15
N SER A 219 -13.69 -13.05 -8.80
CA SER A 219 -13.63 -12.87 -10.26
C SER A 219 -12.32 -12.21 -10.72
N GLY A 220 -11.75 -11.31 -9.91
CA GLY A 220 -10.51 -10.59 -10.25
C GLY A 220 -10.75 -9.27 -11.00
N ALA A 221 -11.80 -8.53 -10.63
CA ALA A 221 -11.99 -7.16 -11.10
C ALA A 221 -10.71 -6.32 -10.90
N ILE A 222 -10.47 -5.34 -11.79
CA ILE A 222 -9.26 -4.50 -11.77
C ILE A 222 -9.05 -3.86 -10.39
N GLN A 223 -10.14 -3.43 -9.76
CA GLN A 223 -10.14 -2.82 -8.44
C GLN A 223 -9.63 -3.78 -7.36
N HIS A 224 -9.94 -5.08 -7.45
CA HIS A 224 -9.43 -6.08 -6.51
C HIS A 224 -7.95 -6.39 -6.79
N ARG A 225 -7.62 -6.65 -8.06
CA ARG A 225 -6.25 -6.99 -8.48
C ARG A 225 -5.24 -5.88 -8.13
N ALA A 226 -5.63 -4.61 -8.24
CA ALA A 226 -4.79 -3.49 -7.84
C ALA A 226 -4.28 -3.58 -6.38
N GLY A 227 -5.00 -4.27 -5.50
CA GLY A 227 -4.62 -4.45 -4.10
C GLY A 227 -3.84 -5.74 -3.79
N MET A 228 -3.66 -6.67 -4.74
CA MET A 228 -3.05 -7.99 -4.45
C MET A 228 -2.21 -8.60 -5.58
N GLN A 229 -2.18 -8.00 -6.76
CA GLN A 229 -1.45 -8.55 -7.93
C GLN A 229 0.07 -8.66 -7.72
N GLU A 230 0.61 -7.97 -6.72
CA GLU A 230 2.04 -8.00 -6.36
C GLU A 230 2.35 -9.03 -5.26
N ALA A 231 1.42 -9.96 -4.96
CA ALA A 231 1.70 -11.11 -4.11
C ALA A 231 2.75 -12.04 -4.76
N SER A 232 3.62 -12.67 -3.97
CA SER A 232 4.69 -13.51 -4.53
C SER A 232 4.19 -14.81 -5.17
N MET A 233 3.06 -15.32 -4.70
CA MET A 233 2.38 -16.49 -5.25
C MET A 233 0.87 -16.31 -5.11
N ILE A 234 0.13 -16.55 -6.19
CA ILE A 234 -1.32 -16.42 -6.26
C ILE A 234 -1.92 -17.77 -6.66
N ILE A 235 -2.79 -18.32 -5.82
CA ILE A 235 -3.60 -19.50 -6.10
C ILE A 235 -5.05 -19.06 -6.30
N SER A 236 -5.65 -19.36 -7.44
CA SER A 236 -7.07 -19.12 -7.68
C SER A 236 -7.89 -20.39 -7.52
N ILE A 237 -9.03 -20.28 -6.83
CA ILE A 237 -10.07 -21.31 -6.76
C ILE A 237 -11.35 -20.69 -7.28
N ASN A 238 -11.78 -21.09 -8.47
CA ASN A 238 -12.98 -20.54 -9.10
C ASN A 238 -13.70 -21.59 -9.94
N ASN A 239 -15.04 -21.50 -9.98
CA ASN A 239 -15.87 -22.30 -10.87
C ASN A 239 -15.77 -21.82 -12.32
N ASP A 240 -15.55 -20.52 -12.52
CA ASP A 240 -15.42 -19.91 -13.84
C ASP A 240 -13.98 -20.04 -14.37
N PRO A 241 -13.75 -20.80 -15.45
CA PRO A 241 -12.42 -20.93 -16.05
C PRO A 241 -11.93 -19.62 -16.68
N ASP A 242 -12.83 -18.72 -17.08
CA ASP A 242 -12.53 -17.47 -17.75
C ASP A 242 -12.38 -16.28 -16.76
N ALA A 243 -12.44 -16.55 -15.46
CA ALA A 243 -12.33 -15.51 -14.43
C ALA A 243 -11.03 -14.69 -14.61
N PRO A 244 -11.10 -13.35 -14.68
CA PRO A 244 -9.93 -12.48 -14.84
C PRO A 244 -8.77 -12.72 -13.84
N ILE A 245 -9.07 -13.22 -12.63
CA ILE A 245 -8.05 -13.56 -11.64
C ILE A 245 -7.14 -14.71 -12.11
N ASN A 246 -7.66 -15.65 -12.92
CA ASN A 246 -6.93 -16.82 -13.40
C ASN A 246 -5.75 -16.40 -14.29
N LYS A 247 -5.85 -15.24 -14.95
CA LYS A 247 -4.79 -14.69 -15.82
C LYS A 247 -3.55 -14.21 -15.06
N ILE A 248 -3.68 -13.95 -13.76
CA ILE A 248 -2.58 -13.50 -12.90
C ILE A 248 -2.21 -14.52 -11.82
N ALA A 249 -2.89 -15.67 -11.77
CA ALA A 249 -2.64 -16.70 -10.79
C ALA A 249 -1.53 -17.64 -11.26
N ASP A 250 -0.62 -18.00 -10.35
CA ASP A 250 0.41 -19.01 -10.61
C ASP A 250 -0.19 -20.41 -10.67
N TYR A 251 -1.23 -20.66 -9.87
CA TYR A 251 -1.97 -21.92 -9.85
C TYR A 251 -3.47 -21.65 -9.93
N VAL A 252 -4.16 -22.40 -10.79
CA VAL A 252 -5.62 -22.28 -10.98
C VAL A 252 -6.26 -23.62 -10.68
N ILE A 253 -7.23 -23.62 -9.77
CA ILE A 253 -8.07 -24.77 -9.43
C ILE A 253 -9.49 -24.47 -9.90
N HIS A 254 -9.92 -25.18 -10.92
CA HIS A 254 -11.30 -25.12 -11.40
C HIS A 254 -12.19 -26.01 -10.53
N GLY A 255 -13.06 -25.38 -9.74
CA GLY A 255 -13.99 -26.12 -8.89
C GLY A 255 -14.61 -25.28 -7.79
N ASP A 256 -15.59 -25.90 -7.15
CA ASP A 256 -16.41 -25.23 -6.15
C ASP A 256 -15.62 -24.95 -4.89
N VAL A 257 -15.66 -23.71 -4.40
CA VAL A 257 -14.92 -23.28 -3.21
C VAL A 257 -15.32 -24.12 -1.99
N GLY A 258 -16.61 -24.44 -1.83
CA GLY A 258 -17.13 -25.27 -0.76
C GLY A 258 -16.74 -26.74 -0.84
N VAL A 259 -16.17 -27.19 -1.96
CA VAL A 259 -15.63 -28.56 -2.12
C VAL A 259 -14.10 -28.56 -2.04
N VAL A 260 -13.45 -27.62 -2.73
CA VAL A 260 -12.00 -27.55 -2.85
C VAL A 260 -11.36 -27.16 -1.51
N VAL A 261 -11.86 -26.09 -0.86
CA VAL A 261 -11.24 -25.59 0.37
C VAL A 261 -11.31 -26.64 1.50
N PRO A 262 -12.44 -27.31 1.77
CA PRO A 262 -12.46 -28.39 2.76
C PRO A 262 -11.53 -29.57 2.44
N LYS A 263 -11.36 -29.92 1.16
CA LYS A 263 -10.38 -30.94 0.74
C LYS A 263 -8.95 -30.51 1.02
N MET A 264 -8.61 -29.24 0.75
CA MET A 264 -7.30 -28.68 1.08
C MET A 264 -7.05 -28.71 2.59
N ILE A 265 -8.03 -28.30 3.40
CA ILE A 265 -7.97 -28.35 4.87
C ILE A 265 -7.71 -29.78 5.35
N LYS A 266 -8.49 -30.75 4.85
CA LYS A 266 -8.35 -32.16 5.22
C LYS A 266 -6.96 -32.67 4.87
N TYR A 267 -6.52 -32.47 3.64
CA TYR A 267 -5.20 -32.91 3.18
C TYR A 267 -4.08 -32.26 4.00
N TYR A 268 -4.19 -30.97 4.30
CA TYR A 268 -3.21 -30.26 5.11
C TYR A 268 -3.15 -30.83 6.54
N LYS A 269 -4.29 -31.08 7.20
CA LYS A 269 -4.30 -31.70 8.54
C LYS A 269 -3.72 -33.11 8.58
N GLU A 270 -3.89 -33.88 7.51
CA GLU A 270 -3.37 -35.26 7.43
C GLU A 270 -1.85 -35.31 7.15
N ASN A 271 -1.30 -34.28 6.50
CA ASN A 271 0.08 -34.29 6.00
C ASN A 271 0.99 -33.21 6.63
N ALA A 272 0.42 -32.23 7.32
CA ALA A 272 1.19 -31.24 8.07
C ALA A 272 1.70 -31.89 9.37
N LYS A 273 3.03 -31.92 9.52
CA LYS A 273 3.71 -32.31 10.75
C LYS A 273 3.65 -31.19 11.79
#